data_AF-A0A7M2THD2-F1
#
_entry.id   AF-A0A7M2THD2-F1
#
_cell.length_a   1.000
_cell.length_b   1.000
_cell.length_c   1.000
_cell.angle_alpha   90.00
_cell.angle_beta   90.00
_cell.angle_gamma   90.00
#
_symmetry.space_group_name_H-M   'P 1'
#
loop_
_entity.id
_entity.type
_entity.pdbx_description
1 polymer ?
#
loop_
_entity_poly.entity_id
_entity_poly.type
_entity_poly.pdbx_seq_one_letter_code
_entity_poly.pdbx_strand_id
1 'polypeptide(L)'
;MTSGVIAPAARRRHSRTPTPPAAARRRGDAAAHYREPAAHHVPGTADTIERVLVDGPDGVVLGGIRQRARPTGRSYRARGAPHRTVEDGRIVRHHVHEDSLAVARALTES
;
A
#
# COMPACT_ATOMS: atom_id res chain seq x y z
N MET A 1 23.41 -21.73 16.42
CA MET A 1 22.41 -20.78 15.90
C MET A 1 23.14 -19.84 14.95
N THR A 2 23.00 -20.02 13.64
CA THR A 2 23.83 -19.35 12.64
C THR A 2 23.18 -18.03 12.25
N SER A 3 23.84 -16.91 12.58
CA SER A 3 23.45 -15.55 12.19
C SER A 3 23.81 -15.34 10.72
N GLY A 4 22.81 -15.13 9.86
CA GLY A 4 22.99 -14.84 8.44
C GLY A 4 23.06 -13.33 8.20
N VAL A 5 24.25 -12.82 7.89
CA VAL A 5 24.46 -11.43 7.44
C VAL A 5 24.07 -11.33 5.96
N ILE A 6 23.17 -10.41 5.62
CA ILE A 6 22.78 -10.11 4.23
C ILE A 6 23.84 -9.17 3.61
N ALA A 7 24.52 -9.63 2.56
CA ALA A 7 25.45 -8.81 1.78
C ALA A 7 24.71 -7.71 0.98
N PRO A 8 25.31 -6.52 0.77
CA PRO A 8 24.65 -5.44 0.05
C PRO A 8 24.65 -5.72 -1.46
N ALA A 9 23.46 -5.95 -2.03
CA ALA A 9 23.28 -5.97 -3.48
C ALA A 9 23.51 -4.57 -4.08
N ALA A 10 24.28 -4.50 -5.17
CA ALA A 10 24.58 -3.26 -5.90
C ALA A 10 23.27 -2.59 -6.38
N ARG A 11 23.04 -1.33 -5.93
CA ARG A 11 21.86 -0.55 -6.32
C ARG A 11 21.98 -0.06 -7.75
N ARG A 12 21.34 -0.75 -8.68
CA ARG A 12 21.01 -0.17 -10.00
C ARG A 12 19.97 0.93 -9.79
N ARG A 13 20.39 2.18 -9.97
CA ARG A 13 19.50 3.35 -9.90
C ARG A 13 18.52 3.27 -11.08
N HIS A 14 17.26 3.02 -10.79
CA HIS A 14 16.17 3.28 -11.74
C HIS A 14 15.94 4.79 -11.74
N SER A 15 15.83 5.41 -12.91
CA SER A 15 15.34 6.77 -13.06
C SER A 15 13.97 6.86 -12.37
N ARG A 16 13.96 7.45 -11.17
CA ARG A 16 12.72 7.71 -10.43
C ARG A 16 12.08 8.92 -11.08
N THR A 17 11.01 8.72 -11.84
CA THR A 17 9.98 9.78 -11.92
C THR A 17 9.65 10.14 -10.47
N PRO A 18 9.73 11.41 -10.06
CA PRO A 18 9.37 11.79 -8.70
C PRO A 18 7.93 11.35 -8.47
N THR A 19 7.75 10.34 -7.62
CA THR A 19 6.42 10.07 -7.08
C THR A 19 6.08 11.32 -6.29
N PRO A 20 4.98 12.04 -6.59
CA PRO A 20 4.56 13.15 -5.74
C PRO A 20 4.53 12.65 -4.30
N PRO A 21 5.05 13.41 -3.33
CA PRO A 21 5.01 12.98 -1.94
C PRO A 21 3.57 12.62 -1.59
N ALA A 22 3.37 11.52 -0.86
CA ALA A 22 2.08 11.29 -0.21
C ALA A 22 1.80 12.55 0.60
N ALA A 23 0.84 13.37 0.16
CA ALA A 23 0.54 14.63 0.81
C ALA A 23 0.33 14.35 2.31
N ALA A 24 0.89 15.18 3.19
CA ALA A 24 0.58 15.09 4.60
C ALA A 24 -0.92 15.42 4.77
N ARG A 25 -1.74 14.38 4.99
CA ARG A 25 -3.20 14.51 5.10
C ARG A 25 -3.57 14.73 6.57
N ARG A 26 -4.48 15.66 6.84
CA ARG A 26 -5.04 15.87 8.19
C ARG A 26 -6.18 14.89 8.42
N ARG A 27 -6.61 14.72 9.67
CA ARG A 27 -7.73 13.82 10.02
C ARG A 27 -9.01 14.09 9.20
N GLY A 28 -9.30 15.35 8.88
CA GLY A 28 -10.45 15.75 8.06
C GLY A 28 -10.42 15.19 6.63
N ASP A 29 -9.22 14.88 6.11
CA ASP A 29 -9.02 14.40 4.74
C ASP A 29 -9.08 12.87 4.64
N ALA A 30 -9.17 12.16 5.77
CA ALA A 30 -9.07 10.70 5.81
C ALA A 30 -10.15 10.01 4.97
N ALA A 31 -11.39 10.50 5.01
CA ALA A 31 -12.48 9.93 4.21
C ALA A 31 -12.24 10.13 2.71
N ALA A 32 -11.75 11.31 2.30
CA ALA A 32 -11.41 11.59 0.91
C ALA A 32 -10.25 10.70 0.45
N HIS A 33 -9.26 10.46 1.32
CA HIS A 33 -8.13 9.57 1.05
C HIS A 33 -8.52 8.15 0.69
N TYR A 34 -9.54 7.58 1.32
CA TYR A 34 -10.00 6.24 0.96
C TYR A 34 -10.97 6.24 -0.22
N ARG A 35 -11.78 7.29 -0.39
CA ARG A 35 -12.74 7.39 -1.51
C ARG A 35 -12.07 7.58 -2.86
N GLU A 36 -11.01 8.38 -2.91
CA GLU A 36 -10.30 8.72 -4.16
C GLU A 36 -9.75 7.45 -4.87
N PRO A 37 -8.94 6.59 -4.23
CA PRO A 37 -8.51 5.32 -4.85
C PRO A 37 -9.68 4.37 -5.16
N ALA A 38 -10.69 4.30 -4.28
CA ALA A 38 -11.83 3.41 -4.49
C ALA A 38 -12.63 3.76 -5.75
N ALA A 39 -12.70 5.05 -6.12
CA ALA A 39 -13.38 5.51 -7.33
C ALA A 39 -12.77 4.94 -8.62
N HIS A 40 -11.49 4.54 -8.60
CA HIS A 40 -10.79 3.95 -9.74
C HIS A 40 -10.95 2.42 -9.86
N HIS A 41 -11.65 1.78 -8.92
CA HIS A 41 -11.78 0.32 -8.87
C HIS A 41 -13.22 -0.16 -8.91
N VAL A 42 -13.46 -1.31 -9.53
CA VAL A 42 -14.77 -1.98 -9.52
C VAL A 42 -14.97 -2.62 -8.14
N PRO A 43 -16.09 -2.34 -7.43
CA PRO A 43 -16.38 -2.97 -6.15
C PRO A 43 -16.54 -4.49 -6.26
N GLY A 44 -16.34 -5.20 -5.15
CA GLY A 44 -16.62 -6.64 -5.04
C GLY A 44 -15.40 -7.55 -5.07
N THR A 45 -14.18 -7.01 -5.07
CA THR A 45 -12.97 -7.79 -4.83
C THR A 45 -12.60 -7.77 -3.35
N ALA A 46 -12.02 -8.88 -2.88
CA ALA A 46 -11.60 -9.04 -1.50
C ALA A 46 -10.06 -9.06 -1.42
N ASP A 47 -9.53 -8.25 -0.51
CA ASP A 47 -8.14 -8.34 -0.08
C ASP A 47 -7.95 -9.56 0.82
N THR A 48 -6.72 -10.06 0.89
CA THR A 48 -6.34 -11.16 1.77
C THR A 48 -5.38 -10.68 2.84
N ILE A 49 -5.69 -10.94 4.10
CA ILE A 49 -4.73 -10.76 5.21
C ILE A 49 -3.92 -12.04 5.34
N GLU A 50 -2.60 -11.91 5.35
CA GLU A 50 -1.66 -13.03 5.50
C GLU A 50 -0.98 -13.01 6.86
N ARG A 51 -0.69 -11.83 7.39
CA ARG A 51 -0.08 -11.68 8.71
C ARG A 51 -0.41 -10.32 9.30
N VAL A 52 -0.51 -10.28 10.62
CA VAL A 52 -0.53 -9.04 11.40
C VAL A 52 0.66 -9.07 12.34
N LEU A 53 1.46 -8.00 12.33
CA LEU A 53 2.57 -7.77 13.25
C LEU A 53 2.21 -6.57 14.12
N VAL A 54 2.41 -6.69 15.42
CA VAL A 54 2.12 -5.61 16.39
C VAL A 54 3.34 -5.45 17.28
N ASP A 55 3.78 -4.20 17.45
CA ASP A 55 4.83 -3.79 18.37
C ASP A 55 4.45 -2.45 19.00
N GLY A 56 4.12 -2.46 20.29
CA GLY A 56 3.59 -1.29 20.98
C GLY A 56 2.35 -0.69 20.28
N PRO A 57 2.31 0.63 20.00
CA PRO A 57 1.19 1.28 19.30
C PRO A 57 1.20 1.03 17.78
N ASP A 58 2.24 0.39 17.25
CA ASP A 58 2.42 0.19 15.82
C ASP A 58 1.91 -1.19 15.37
N GLY A 59 1.17 -1.20 14.27
CA GLY A 59 0.65 -2.40 13.64
C GLY A 59 0.91 -2.41 12.14
N VAL A 60 1.40 -3.54 11.62
CA VAL A 60 1.58 -3.78 10.18
C VAL A 60 0.71 -4.95 9.76
N VAL A 61 -0.13 -4.75 8.75
CA VAL A 61 -0.95 -5.80 8.14
C VAL A 61 -0.29 -6.19 6.81
N LEU A 62 0.17 -7.43 6.69
CA LEU A 62 0.71 -7.95 5.44
C LEU A 62 -0.38 -8.72 4.71
N GLY A 63 -0.49 -8.49 3.40
CA GLY A 63 -1.54 -9.09 2.61
C GLY A 63 -1.43 -8.92 1.11
N GLY A 64 -2.42 -9.47 0.43
CA GLY A 64 -2.62 -9.33 -1.01
C GLY A 64 -3.79 -8.40 -1.29
N ILE A 65 -3.56 -7.43 -2.16
CA ILE A 65 -4.58 -6.55 -2.73
C ILE A 65 -5.08 -7.20 -4.01
N ARG A 66 -6.40 -7.30 -4.18
CA ARG A 66 -7.02 -7.79 -5.41
C ARG A 66 -8.04 -6.77 -5.86
N GLN A 67 -7.87 -6.26 -7.08
CA GLN A 67 -8.70 -5.18 -7.56
C GLN A 67 -8.86 -5.26 -9.08
N ARG A 68 -9.91 -4.62 -9.60
CA ARG A 68 -10.11 -4.41 -11.03
C ARG A 68 -10.16 -2.92 -11.32
N ALA A 69 -9.21 -2.44 -12.11
CA ALA A 69 -9.14 -1.05 -12.55
C ALA A 69 -10.33 -0.73 -13.47
N ARG A 70 -11.11 0.29 -13.12
CA ARG A 70 -12.19 0.80 -13.98
C ARG A 70 -11.66 1.38 -15.30
N PRO A 71 -10.58 2.20 -15.33
CA PRO A 71 -10.15 2.86 -16.57
C PRO A 71 -9.77 1.90 -17.70
N THR A 72 -9.14 0.77 -17.37
CA THR A 72 -8.62 -0.20 -18.35
C THR A 72 -9.41 -1.51 -18.35
N GLY A 73 -10.25 -1.75 -17.34
CA GLY A 73 -10.91 -3.03 -17.11
C GLY A 73 -9.99 -4.15 -16.61
N ARG A 74 -8.69 -3.89 -16.39
CA ARG A 74 -7.70 -4.90 -16.02
C ARG A 74 -7.80 -5.28 -14.54
N SER A 75 -7.75 -6.58 -14.27
CA SER A 75 -7.58 -7.07 -12.89
C SER A 75 -6.11 -7.10 -12.54
N TYR A 76 -5.77 -6.78 -11.29
CA TYR A 76 -4.41 -6.88 -10.79
C TYR A 76 -4.37 -7.47 -9.39
N ARG A 77 -3.16 -7.92 -9.04
CA ARG A 77 -2.78 -8.32 -7.70
C ARG A 77 -1.57 -7.52 -7.30
N ALA A 78 -1.57 -7.00 -6.08
CA ALA A 78 -0.44 -6.30 -5.51
C ALA A 78 -0.17 -6.80 -4.10
N ARG A 79 1.07 -6.69 -3.64
CA ARG A 79 1.41 -6.84 -2.22
C ARG A 79 1.13 -5.53 -1.51
N GLY A 80 0.55 -5.59 -0.32
CA GLY A 80 0.31 -4.45 0.54
C GLY A 80 0.83 -4.69 1.95
N ALA A 81 1.39 -3.64 2.54
CA ALA A 81 1.80 -3.57 3.93
C ALA A 81 1.36 -2.24 4.56
N PRO A 82 0.07 -2.04 4.88
CA PRO A 82 -0.37 -0.91 5.67
C PRO A 82 0.25 -0.93 7.06
N HIS A 83 0.95 0.15 7.41
CA HIS A 83 1.47 0.45 8.75
C HIS A 83 0.58 1.52 9.39
N ARG A 84 0.12 1.25 10.60
CA ARG A 84 -0.75 2.12 11.39
C ARG A 84 -0.18 2.30 12.78
N THR A 85 -0.28 3.52 13.30
CA THR A 85 -0.05 3.80 14.71
C THR A 85 -1.41 4.07 15.36
N VAL A 86 -1.68 3.40 16.49
CA VAL A 86 -2.95 3.48 17.22
C VAL A 86 -2.71 4.05 18.62
N GLU A 87 -3.41 5.12 18.95
CA GLU A 87 -3.43 5.76 20.26
C GLU A 87 -4.88 5.96 20.69
N ASP A 88 -5.21 5.70 21.96
CA ASP A 88 -6.58 5.82 22.51
C ASP A 88 -7.66 5.14 21.64
N GLY A 89 -7.34 3.97 21.09
CA GLY A 89 -8.22 3.20 20.21
C GLY A 89 -8.46 3.82 18.84
N ARG A 90 -7.68 4.83 18.42
CA ARG A 90 -7.80 5.52 17.14
C ARG A 90 -6.53 5.41 16.32
N ILE A 91 -6.67 5.20 15.00
CA ILE A 91 -5.54 5.29 14.08
C ILE A 91 -5.12 6.76 13.96
N VAL A 92 -3.93 7.09 14.46
CA VAL A 92 -3.36 8.45 14.45
C VAL A 92 -2.34 8.65 13.32
N ARG A 93 -1.77 7.56 12.80
CA ARG A 93 -0.88 7.57 11.63
C ARG A 93 -1.22 6.41 10.70
N HIS A 94 -1.15 6.67 9.40
CA HIS A 94 -1.38 5.66 8.37
C HIS A 94 -0.39 5.82 7.22
N HIS A 95 0.48 4.82 7.04
CA HIS A 95 1.36 4.70 5.88
C HIS A 95 1.04 3.39 5.16
N VAL A 96 1.18 3.36 3.84
CA VAL A 96 1.05 2.12 3.06
C VAL A 96 2.30 1.92 2.22
N HIS A 97 2.80 0.69 2.23
CA HIS A 97 3.78 0.21 1.27
C HIS A 97 3.09 -0.80 0.37
N GLU A 98 3.11 -0.55 -0.93
CA GLU A 98 2.45 -1.42 -1.89
C GLU A 98 3.28 -1.56 -3.16
N ASP A 99 2.96 -2.59 -3.95
CA ASP A 99 3.45 -2.71 -5.32
C ASP A 99 2.77 -1.67 -6.23
N SER A 100 3.23 -0.42 -6.12
CA SER A 100 2.70 0.71 -6.87
C SER A 100 2.95 0.61 -8.38
N LEU A 101 3.91 -0.22 -8.82
CA LEU A 101 4.11 -0.50 -10.24
C LEU A 101 2.96 -1.36 -10.79
N ALA A 102 2.57 -2.42 -10.08
CA ALA A 102 1.41 -3.23 -10.46
C ALA A 102 0.13 -2.40 -10.53
N VAL A 103 -0.08 -1.50 -9.55
CA VAL A 103 -1.21 -0.55 -9.54
C VAL A 103 -1.16 0.39 -10.74
N ALA A 104 -0.02 1.05 -10.97
CA ALA A 104 0.13 1.99 -12.07
C ALA A 104 -0.14 1.35 -13.43
N ARG A 105 0.46 0.18 -13.70
CA ARG A 105 0.24 -0.57 -14.94
C ARG A 105 -1.24 -0.91 -15.15
N ALA A 106 -1.90 -1.38 -14.09
CA ALA A 106 -3.32 -1.71 -14.18
C ALA A 106 -4.18 -0.48 -14.49
N LEU A 107 -3.81 0.71 -14.01
CA LEU A 107 -4.57 1.94 -14.23
C LEU A 107 -4.27 2.62 -15.57
N THR A 108 -3.08 2.45 -16.17
CA THR A 108 -2.64 3.25 -17.32
C THR A 108 -2.35 2.49 -18.60
N GLU A 109 -2.05 1.19 -18.53
CA GLU A 109 -1.71 0.39 -19.72
C GLU A 109 -2.95 -0.35 -20.22
N SER A 110 -3.31 -0.14 -21.50
CA SER A 110 -4.44 -0.79 -22.18
C SER A 110 -4.02 -2.08 -22.90
#